data_AF-A0A4V2B8N6-F1
#
_entry.id   AF-A0A4V2B8N6-F1
#
_cell.length_a   1.000
_cell.length_b   1.000
_cell.length_c   1.000
_cell.angle_alpha   90.00
_cell.angle_beta   90.00
_cell.angle_gamma   90.00
#
_symmetry.space_group_name_H-M   'P 1'
#
loop_
_entity.id
_entity.type
_entity.pdbx_description
1 polymer ?
#
loop_
_entity_poly.entity_id
_entity_poly.type
_entity_poly.pdbx_seq_one_letter_code
_entity_poly.pdbx_strand_id
1 'polypeptide(L)'
;MTGYIINGKVLHPVDTLSDELLAYKGIELLLLVTMAPFANELKIAAFADKLQPKQILPVHDGYARDFFIKQRYANYKKHFDKQGIKFHEVFEVGAGVEV
;
A
#
# COMPACT_ATOMS: atom_id res chain seq x y z
N MET A 1 -6.13 11.89 -11.51
CA MET A 1 -6.23 11.95 -10.03
C MET A 1 -4.94 12.54 -9.49
N THR A 2 -4.98 13.16 -8.30
CA THR A 2 -3.85 13.85 -7.69
C THR A 2 -3.41 13.09 -6.44
N GLY A 3 -2.14 12.68 -6.38
CA GLY A 3 -1.55 12.08 -5.18
C GLY A 3 -1.21 13.13 -4.12
N TYR A 4 -1.14 12.71 -2.86
CA TYR A 4 -0.87 13.59 -1.72
C TYR A 4 0.37 13.15 -0.95
N ILE A 5 1.17 14.13 -0.54
CA ILE A 5 2.19 13.98 0.49
C ILE A 5 1.70 14.73 1.74
N ILE A 6 1.57 14.02 2.85
CA ILE A 6 1.07 14.58 4.11
C ILE A 6 2.24 14.68 5.08
N ASN A 7 2.54 15.91 5.51
CA ASN A 7 3.61 16.23 6.45
C ASN A 7 4.98 15.64 6.09
N GLY A 8 5.24 15.40 4.80
CA GLY A 8 6.47 14.75 4.33
C GLY A 8 6.66 13.30 4.80
N LYS A 9 5.65 12.68 5.42
CA LYS A 9 5.73 11.34 6.02
C LYS A 9 4.81 10.32 5.36
N VAL A 10 3.66 10.75 4.86
CA VAL A 10 2.66 9.84 4.29
C VAL A 10 2.51 10.13 2.80
N LEU A 11 2.70 9.11 1.96
CA LEU A 11 2.37 9.17 0.54
C LEU A 11 1.05 8.43 0.31
N HIS A 12 0.06 9.15 -0.22
CA HIS A 12 -1.15 8.57 -0.77
C HIS A 12 -1.18 8.80 -2.29
N PRO A 13 -0.87 7.79 -3.11
CA PRO A 13 -0.78 7.92 -4.55
C PRO A 13 -2.14 7.83 -5.27
N VAL A 14 -3.24 7.74 -4.51
CA VAL A 14 -4.57 7.33 -5.03
C VAL A 14 -4.39 6.04 -5.85
N ASP A 15 -4.78 6.02 -7.13
CA ASP A 15 -4.69 4.83 -7.99
C ASP A 15 -3.44 4.83 -8.89
N THR A 16 -2.48 5.74 -8.63
CA THR A 16 -1.32 5.94 -9.51
C THR A 16 -0.12 5.10 -9.08
N LEU A 17 0.50 4.39 -10.02
CA LEU A 17 1.75 3.64 -9.83
C LEU A 17 2.87 4.19 -10.73
N SER A 18 3.06 5.51 -10.71
CA SER A 18 4.03 6.23 -11.56
C SER A 18 5.43 6.21 -10.96
N ASP A 19 6.45 6.04 -11.80
CA ASP A 19 7.86 6.12 -11.39
C ASP A 19 8.26 7.55 -10.90
N GLU A 20 7.49 8.59 -11.22
CA GLU A 20 7.69 9.95 -10.67
C GLU A 20 7.58 9.98 -9.14
N LEU A 21 6.74 9.10 -8.56
CA LEU A 21 6.57 9.00 -7.12
C LEU A 21 7.79 8.41 -6.40
N LEU A 22 8.75 7.84 -7.14
CA LEU A 22 10.01 7.36 -6.59
C LEU A 22 10.89 8.50 -6.06
N ALA A 23 10.54 9.76 -6.35
CA ALA A 23 11.11 10.92 -5.66
C ALA A 23 10.93 10.86 -4.13
N TYR A 24 9.96 10.08 -3.64
CA TYR A 24 9.67 9.86 -2.22
C TYR A 24 10.14 8.49 -1.72
N LYS A 25 11.18 7.91 -2.33
CA LYS A 25 11.74 6.62 -1.91
C LYS A 25 12.11 6.65 -0.42
N GLY A 26 11.75 5.59 0.32
CA GLY A 26 12.02 5.51 1.77
C GLY A 26 11.01 6.26 2.65
N ILE A 27 9.86 6.68 2.10
CA ILE A 27 8.80 7.37 2.84
C ILE A 27 8.34 6.56 4.06
N GLU A 28 7.91 7.25 5.12
CA GLU A 28 7.52 6.62 6.38
C GLU A 28 6.30 5.69 6.21
N LEU A 29 5.23 6.19 5.60
CA LEU A 29 4.03 5.42 5.32
C LEU A 29 3.56 5.58 3.87
N LEU A 30 3.28 4.45 3.21
CA LEU A 30 2.59 4.39 1.92
C LEU A 30 1.16 3.89 2.12
N LEU A 31 0.17 4.63 1.60
CA LEU A 31 -1.19 4.11 1.42
C LEU A 31 -1.26 3.38 0.08
N LEU A 32 -1.27 2.06 0.09
CA LEU A 32 -1.13 1.25 -1.11
C LEU A 32 -2.48 0.68 -1.55
N VAL A 33 -2.88 0.94 -2.80
CA VAL A 33 -4.01 0.25 -3.43
C VAL A 33 -3.71 -1.23 -3.50
N THR A 34 -4.55 -2.07 -2.91
CA THR A 34 -4.37 -3.54 -2.89
C THR A 34 -5.24 -4.25 -3.91
N MET A 35 -6.37 -3.65 -4.30
CA MET A 35 -7.35 -4.22 -5.22
C MET A 35 -8.04 -3.12 -6.01
N ALA A 36 -8.34 -3.38 -7.28
CA ALA A 36 -9.26 -2.59 -8.11
C ALA A 36 -9.67 -3.45 -9.32
N PRO A 37 -10.75 -3.09 -10.04
CA PRO A 37 -10.98 -3.64 -11.37
C PRO A 37 -9.73 -3.45 -12.25
N PHE A 38 -9.19 -4.54 -12.79
CA PHE A 38 -7.97 -4.56 -13.62
C PHE A 38 -6.64 -4.24 -12.91
N ALA A 39 -6.63 -4.14 -11.58
CA ALA A 39 -5.38 -4.05 -10.82
C ALA A 39 -4.55 -5.33 -10.97
N ASN A 40 -3.24 -5.16 -11.20
CA ASN A 40 -2.30 -6.26 -11.25
C ASN A 40 -1.44 -6.25 -9.96
N GLU A 41 -1.60 -7.28 -9.14
CA GLU A 41 -0.88 -7.45 -7.87
C GLU A 41 0.64 -7.33 -8.03
N LEU A 42 1.21 -7.91 -9.09
CA LEU A 42 2.66 -7.85 -9.33
C LEU A 42 3.11 -6.43 -9.67
N LYS A 43 2.30 -5.65 -10.39
CA LYS A 43 2.61 -4.23 -10.67
C LYS A 43 2.53 -3.38 -9.40
N ILE A 44 1.53 -3.63 -8.56
CA ILE A 44 1.38 -2.94 -7.27
C ILE A 44 2.56 -3.28 -6.35
N ALA A 45 2.91 -4.56 -6.22
CA ALA A 45 4.05 -5.00 -5.43
C ALA A 45 5.36 -4.38 -5.96
N ALA A 46 5.59 -4.43 -7.28
CA ALA A 46 6.80 -3.86 -7.89
C ALA A 46 6.92 -2.35 -7.67
N PHE A 47 5.80 -1.62 -7.63
CA PHE A 47 5.82 -0.19 -7.29
C PHE A 47 6.30 0.04 -5.86
N ALA A 48 5.74 -0.68 -4.89
CA ALA A 48 6.16 -0.62 -3.49
C ALA A 48 7.62 -1.10 -3.31
N ASP A 49 8.04 -2.13 -4.04
CA ASP A 49 9.42 -2.64 -4.04
C ASP A 49 10.41 -1.58 -4.54
N LYS A 50 10.06 -0.78 -5.54
CA LYS A 50 10.91 0.32 -5.99
C LYS A 50 10.94 1.47 -4.99
N LEU A 51 9.77 1.79 -4.42
CA LEU A 51 9.57 2.92 -3.50
C LEU A 51 10.16 2.66 -2.10
N GLN A 52 10.27 1.40 -1.68
CA GLN A 52 10.85 0.99 -0.39
C GLN A 52 10.32 1.81 0.82
N PRO A 53 8.99 1.95 1.01
CA PRO A 53 8.47 2.62 2.20
C PRO A 53 8.82 1.85 3.48
N LYS A 54 8.88 2.50 4.64
CA LYS A 54 9.07 1.79 5.91
C LYS A 54 7.83 0.97 6.29
N GLN A 55 6.66 1.51 5.97
CA GLN A 55 5.36 0.94 6.32
C GLN A 55 4.37 1.06 5.17
N ILE A 56 3.44 0.11 5.06
CA ILE A 56 2.35 0.10 4.09
C ILE A 56 1.02 -0.05 4.83
N LEU A 57 0.08 0.87 4.57
CA LEU A 57 -1.32 0.75 4.94
C LEU A 57 -2.12 0.41 3.67
N PRO A 58 -2.73 -0.78 3.57
CA PRO A 58 -3.54 -1.15 2.42
C PRO A 58 -4.84 -0.33 2.35
N VAL A 59 -5.25 0.03 1.14
CA VAL A 59 -6.49 0.74 0.84
C VAL A 59 -7.12 0.24 -0.46
N HIS A 60 -8.32 0.74 -0.78
CA HIS A 60 -9.01 0.56 -2.05
C HIS A 60 -9.58 -0.87 -2.28
N ASP A 61 -9.74 -1.66 -1.22
CA ASP A 61 -10.28 -3.03 -1.26
C ASP A 61 -11.71 -3.16 -0.70
N GLY A 62 -12.36 -2.06 -0.32
CA GLY A 62 -13.69 -2.07 0.31
C GLY A 62 -14.85 -2.65 -0.52
N TYR A 63 -14.64 -2.95 -1.81
CA TYR A 63 -15.64 -3.63 -2.64
C TYR A 63 -15.52 -5.17 -2.58
N ALA A 64 -14.41 -5.70 -2.08
CA ALA A 64 -14.12 -7.12 -2.08
C ALA A 64 -14.75 -7.82 -0.87
N ARG A 65 -15.01 -9.14 -1.00
CA ARG A 65 -15.42 -9.97 0.13
C ARG A 65 -14.24 -10.20 1.08
N ASP A 66 -14.51 -10.30 2.37
CA ASP A 66 -13.54 -10.44 3.44
C ASP A 66 -12.46 -11.50 3.18
N PHE A 67 -12.85 -12.67 2.67
CA PHE A 67 -11.92 -13.76 2.43
C PHE A 67 -10.89 -13.42 1.33
N PHE A 68 -11.27 -12.63 0.31
CA PHE A 68 -10.35 -12.15 -0.71
C PHE A 68 -9.36 -11.14 -0.13
N ILE A 69 -9.84 -10.23 0.73
CA ILE A 69 -9.00 -9.22 1.38
C ILE A 69 -7.97 -9.89 2.29
N LYS A 70 -8.41 -10.82 3.15
CA LYS A 70 -7.52 -11.56 4.06
C LYS A 70 -6.45 -12.34 3.31
N GLN A 71 -6.82 -13.02 2.21
CA GLN A 71 -5.85 -13.72 1.36
C GLN A 71 -4.86 -12.75 0.72
N ARG A 72 -5.34 -11.60 0.21
CA ARG A 72 -4.50 -10.56 -0.40
C ARG A 72 -3.50 -9.98 0.60
N TYR A 73 -3.95 -9.68 1.82
CA TYR A 73 -3.09 -9.12 2.87
C TYR A 73 -2.02 -10.13 3.30
N ALA A 74 -2.38 -11.40 3.46
CA ALA A 74 -1.41 -12.44 3.77
C ALA A 74 -0.30 -12.55 2.70
N ASN A 75 -0.65 -12.41 1.41
CA ASN A 75 0.32 -12.42 0.32
C ASN A 75 1.26 -11.21 0.37
N TYR A 76 0.70 -10.00 0.49
CA TYR A 76 1.52 -8.78 0.57
C TYR A 76 2.40 -8.76 1.80
N LYS A 77 1.88 -9.13 2.97
CA LYS A 77 2.65 -9.23 4.20
C LYS A 77 3.85 -10.16 4.01
N LYS A 78 3.62 -11.38 3.51
CA LYS A 78 4.69 -12.35 3.25
C LYS A 78 5.75 -11.83 2.27
N HIS A 79 5.34 -11.04 1.27
CA HIS A 79 6.25 -10.45 0.29
C HIS A 79 7.09 -9.32 0.88
N PHE A 80 6.45 -8.37 1.57
CA PHE A 80 7.09 -7.17 2.11
C PHE A 80 7.90 -7.42 3.38
N ASP A 81 7.53 -8.40 4.21
CA ASP A 81 8.31 -8.81 5.39
C ASP A 81 9.75 -9.19 5.00
N LYS A 82 9.95 -9.83 3.85
CA LYS A 82 11.28 -10.21 3.35
C LYS A 82 12.18 -9.03 3.02
N GLN A 83 11.58 -7.85 2.80
CA GLN A 83 12.25 -6.62 2.44
C GLN A 83 12.36 -5.64 3.62
N GLY A 84 11.90 -6.06 4.82
CA GLY A 84 11.89 -5.19 5.99
C GLY A 84 10.81 -4.09 5.94
N ILE A 85 9.81 -4.23 5.08
CA ILE A 85 8.70 -3.27 4.95
C ILE A 85 7.52 -3.78 5.79
N LYS A 86 7.07 -2.99 6.77
CA LYS A 86 5.94 -3.37 7.63
C LYS A 86 4.62 -3.23 6.86
N PHE A 87 3.93 -4.33 6.58
CA PHE A 87 2.58 -4.29 6.02
C PHE A 87 1.53 -4.36 7.13
N HIS A 88 0.65 -3.36 7.22
CA HIS A 88 -0.43 -3.31 8.20
C HIS A 88 -1.66 -4.07 7.68
N GLU A 89 -2.32 -4.84 8.53
CA GLU A 89 -3.52 -5.62 8.18
C GLU A 89 -4.77 -4.99 8.81
N VAL A 90 -4.97 -3.68 8.59
CA VAL A 90 -6.12 -2.94 9.11
C VAL A 90 -7.36 -3.31 8.31
N PHE A 91 -8.22 -4.15 8.89
CA PHE A 91 -9.40 -4.70 8.22
C PHE A 91 -10.72 -4.08 8.72
N GLU A 92 -10.78 -3.70 10.00
CA GLU A 92 -11.99 -3.17 10.64
C GLU A 92 -12.19 -1.69 10.29
N VAL A 93 -13.42 -1.33 9.91
CA VAL A 93 -13.77 0.07 9.65
C VAL A 93 -13.59 0.91 10.92
N GLY A 94 -12.83 2.00 10.81
CA GLY A 94 -12.52 2.89 11.93
C GLY A 94 -11.25 2.51 12.70
N ALA A 95 -10.63 1.37 12.41
CA ALA A 95 -9.29 1.07 12.92
C ALA A 95 -8.21 1.89 12.19
N GLY A 96 -7.06 2.09 12.84
CA GLY A 96 -5.99 2.94 12.33
C GLY A 96 -4.61 2.57 12.86
N VAL A 97 -3.60 3.29 12.39
CA VAL A 97 -2.18 3.13 12.75
C VAL A 97 -1.56 4.50 13.07
N GLU A 98 -0.54 4.52 13.92
CA GLU A 98 0.19 5.73 14.32
C GLU A 98 1.55 5.81 13.62
N VAL A 99 1.97 7.04 13.25
CA VAL A 99 3.13 7.35 12.40
C VAL A 99 3.85 8.65 12.80
#